data_AF-A0A0K3B5S5-F1
#
_entry.id   AF-A0A0K3B5S5-F1
#
_cell.length_a   1.000
_cell.length_b   1.000
_cell.length_c   1.000
_cell.angle_alpha   90.00
_cell.angle_beta   90.00
_cell.angle_gamma   90.00
#
_symmetry.space_group_name_H-M   'P 1'
#
loop_
_entity.id
_entity.type
_entity.pdbx_description
1 polymer ?
#
loop_
_entity_poly.entity_id
_entity_poly.type
_entity_poly.pdbx_seq_one_letter_code
_entity_poly.pdbx_strand_id
1 'polypeptide(L)'
;MEGSVLAVADPAVRPDGCPACLGEGVLRWTQPTLDGTQGWILRKMAMPCPLGCGDTWKHPAAEADRVINPPDDRPERIRGQVDAMEAADRATGYDAFMQKALAQAGYTSDQHGLRES
;
A
#
# COMPACT_ATOMS: atom_id res chain seq x y z
N MET A 1 -16.33 47.46 -15.79
CA MET A 1 -15.94 46.86 -14.49
C MET A 1 -15.62 45.40 -14.79
N GLU A 2 -14.40 45.13 -15.20
CA GLU A 2 -13.94 43.76 -15.46
C GLU A 2 -13.33 43.21 -14.16
N GLY A 3 -13.96 42.18 -13.62
CA GLY A 3 -13.54 41.51 -12.40
C GLY A 3 -12.25 40.73 -12.65
N SER A 4 -11.15 41.24 -12.09
CA SER A 4 -9.88 40.52 -12.05
C SER A 4 -10.03 39.32 -11.12
N VAL A 5 -10.21 38.13 -11.69
CA VAL A 5 -10.10 36.88 -10.93
C VAL A 5 -8.62 36.66 -10.64
N LEU A 6 -8.23 36.87 -9.39
CA LEU A 6 -6.93 36.43 -8.87
C LEU A 6 -6.88 34.91 -9.03
N ALA A 7 -6.12 34.44 -10.03
CA ALA A 7 -5.74 33.05 -10.13
C ALA A 7 -5.02 32.68 -8.83
N VAL A 8 -5.65 31.82 -8.02
CA VAL A 8 -4.97 31.16 -6.92
C VAL A 8 -3.89 30.30 -7.57
N ALA A 9 -2.63 30.65 -7.35
CA ALA A 9 -1.51 29.85 -7.83
C ALA A 9 -1.65 28.43 -7.26
N ASP A 10 -1.75 27.44 -8.15
CA ASP A 10 -1.65 26.05 -7.75
C ASP A 10 -0.21 25.82 -7.25
N PRO A 11 0.00 25.44 -5.98
CA PRO A 11 1.34 25.21 -5.43
C PRO A 11 2.08 24.06 -6.12
N ALA A 12 1.44 23.29 -7.02
CA ALA A 12 2.04 22.17 -7.74
C ALA A 12 2.99 22.58 -8.88
N VAL A 13 2.95 23.82 -9.37
CA VAL A 13 3.85 24.26 -10.46
C VAL A 13 5.11 24.91 -9.87
N ARG A 14 6.10 24.08 -9.54
CA ARG A 14 7.46 24.58 -9.28
C ARG A 14 8.07 25.10 -10.59
N PRO A 15 8.79 26.24 -10.58
CA PRO A 15 9.34 26.85 -11.81
C PRO A 15 10.35 25.94 -12.53
N ASP A 16 11.03 25.05 -11.80
CA ASP A 16 12.01 24.10 -12.33
C ASP A 16 11.39 22.72 -12.69
N GLY A 17 10.06 22.60 -12.63
CA GLY A 17 9.35 21.32 -12.76
C GLY A 17 9.43 20.46 -11.48
N CYS A 18 8.64 19.39 -11.44
CA CYS A 18 8.67 18.45 -10.33
C CYS A 18 9.91 17.53 -10.46
N PRO A 19 10.84 17.46 -9.49
CA PRO A 19 12.05 16.65 -9.64
C PRO A 19 11.78 15.14 -9.64
N ALA A 20 10.61 14.71 -9.16
CA ALA A 20 10.24 13.30 -9.13
C ALA A 20 9.66 12.84 -10.48
N CYS A 21 8.60 13.52 -10.96
CA CYS A 21 7.90 13.13 -12.20
C CYS A 21 8.27 13.97 -13.42
N LEU A 22 9.21 14.92 -13.29
CA LEU A 22 9.63 15.85 -14.35
C LEU A 22 8.47 16.64 -14.98
N GLY A 23 7.39 16.85 -14.22
CA GLY A 23 6.19 17.55 -14.68
C GLY A 23 5.15 16.67 -15.38
N GLU A 24 5.38 15.35 -15.53
CA GLU A 24 4.41 14.44 -16.17
C GLU A 24 3.20 14.08 -15.28
N GLY A 25 3.26 14.40 -13.98
CA GLY A 25 2.23 14.00 -13.01
C GLY A 25 2.20 12.51 -12.66
N VAL A 26 2.98 11.67 -13.35
CA VAL A 26 3.08 10.21 -13.14
C VAL A 26 4.56 9.80 -13.09
N LEU A 27 4.90 8.87 -12.19
CA LEU A 27 6.17 8.15 -12.21
C LEU A 27 6.02 6.89 -13.06
N ARG A 28 6.96 6.66 -13.98
CA ARG A 28 6.99 5.47 -14.86
C ARG A 28 8.30 4.73 -14.68
N TRP A 29 8.23 3.41 -14.57
CA TRP A 29 9.41 2.55 -14.50
C TRP A 29 9.13 1.18 -15.11
N THR A 30 10.17 0.37 -15.25
CA THR A 30 10.03 -1.04 -15.64
C THR A 30 10.41 -1.92 -14.46
N GLN A 31 9.58 -2.90 -14.11
CA GLN A 31 9.83 -3.82 -13.02
C GLN A 31 9.83 -5.27 -13.52
N PRO A 32 10.84 -6.08 -13.17
CA PRO A 32 10.77 -7.53 -13.35
C PRO A 32 9.64 -8.12 -12.53
N THR A 33 8.77 -8.90 -13.18
CA THR A 33 7.66 -9.60 -12.54
C THR A 33 7.63 -11.04 -13.03
N LEU A 34 7.14 -11.95 -12.22
CA LEU A 34 6.91 -13.33 -12.64
C LEU A 34 5.81 -13.36 -13.72
N ASP A 35 6.02 -14.17 -14.75
CA ASP A 35 5.07 -14.37 -15.84
C ASP A 35 3.94 -15.37 -15.50
N GLY A 36 3.99 -15.98 -14.32
CA GLY A 36 3.06 -17.02 -13.86
C GLY A 36 3.53 -18.46 -14.14
N THR A 37 4.63 -18.63 -14.88
CA THR A 37 5.23 -19.91 -15.26
C THR A 37 6.68 -20.07 -14.79
N GLN A 38 7.08 -19.32 -13.76
CA GLN A 38 8.44 -19.24 -13.21
C GLN A 38 9.46 -18.49 -14.09
N GLY A 39 9.03 -17.84 -15.18
CA GLY A 39 9.87 -16.93 -15.96
C GLY A 39 9.78 -15.47 -15.48
N TRP A 40 10.81 -14.68 -15.78
CA TRP A 40 10.84 -13.24 -15.50
C TRP A 40 10.51 -12.44 -16.75
N ILE A 41 9.57 -11.50 -16.64
CA ILE A 41 9.24 -10.53 -17.69
C ILE A 41 9.36 -9.10 -17.17
N LEU A 42 9.68 -8.16 -18.06
CA LEU A 42 9.69 -6.74 -17.74
C LEU A 42 8.31 -6.12 -17.99
N ARG A 43 7.68 -5.61 -16.93
CA ARG A 43 6.41 -4.88 -17.03
C ARG A 43 6.62 -3.39 -16.85
N LYS A 44 5.95 -2.60 -17.68
CA LYS A 44 5.84 -1.15 -17.50
C LYS A 44 4.88 -0.88 -16.35
N MET A 45 5.35 -0.13 -15.37
CA MET A 45 4.60 0.30 -14.20
C MET A 45 4.40 1.81 -14.26
N ALA A 46 3.30 2.28 -13.67
CA ALA A 46 3.01 3.69 -13.53
C ALA A 46 2.31 3.94 -12.19
N MET A 47 2.62 5.07 -11.55
CA MET A 47 1.88 5.54 -10.36
C MET A 47 1.77 7.06 -10.37
N PRO A 48 0.74 7.65 -9.75
CA PRO A 48 0.66 9.10 -9.56
C PRO A 48 1.90 9.65 -8.87
N CYS A 49 2.30 10.87 -9.24
CA CYS A 49 3.45 11.51 -8.61
C CYS A 49 3.21 11.67 -7.09
N PRO A 50 4.10 11.19 -6.22
CA PRO A 50 3.92 11.28 -4.78
C PRO A 50 3.98 12.72 -4.25
N LEU A 51 4.47 13.66 -5.06
CA LEU A 51 4.46 15.09 -4.76
C LEU A 51 3.15 15.79 -5.17
N GLY A 52 2.14 15.03 -5.63
CA GLY A 52 0.80 15.56 -5.93
C GLY A 52 0.68 16.31 -7.26
N CYS A 53 1.67 16.19 -8.16
CA CYS A 53 1.69 16.90 -9.43
C CYS A 53 0.76 16.32 -10.52
N GLY A 54 0.06 15.23 -10.24
CA GLY A 54 -0.87 14.60 -11.17
C GLY A 54 -2.16 14.20 -10.48
N ASP A 55 -3.05 13.56 -11.22
CA ASP A 55 -4.33 13.07 -10.70
C ASP A 55 -4.07 12.06 -9.57
N THR A 56 -4.27 12.52 -8.34
CA THR A 56 -4.21 11.68 -7.15
C THR A 56 -5.63 11.33 -6.77
N TRP A 57 -5.90 10.05 -6.52
CA TRP A 57 -7.08 9.70 -5.76
C TRP A 57 -6.89 10.26 -4.35
N LYS A 58 -7.61 11.32 -4.03
CA LYS A 58 -7.74 11.78 -2.65
C LYS A 58 -8.85 10.96 -2.00
N HIS A 59 -8.60 10.46 -0.80
CA HIS A 59 -9.68 9.92 0.01
C HIS A 59 -10.74 11.02 0.18
N PRO A 60 -12.06 10.76 0.06
CA PRO A 60 -13.08 11.80 0.20
C PRO A 60 -12.96 12.62 1.50
N ALA A 61 -12.57 11.96 2.60
CA ALA A 61 -12.28 12.63 3.87
C ALA A 61 -11.10 13.65 3.81
N ALA A 62 -10.17 13.50 2.88
CA ALA A 62 -9.06 14.42 2.65
C ALA A 62 -9.41 15.57 1.68
N GLU A 63 -10.52 15.50 0.96
CA GLU A 63 -11.08 16.63 0.19
C GLU A 63 -11.84 17.62 1.09
N ALA A 64 -12.26 17.15 2.26
CA ALA A 64 -13.08 17.89 3.21
C ALA A 64 -12.28 18.84 4.11
N ASP A 65 -11.31 19.58 3.52
CA ASP A 65 -10.20 20.39 4.08
C ASP A 65 -10.54 21.36 5.25
N ARG A 66 -11.77 21.36 5.77
CA ARG A 66 -12.30 22.20 6.88
C ARG A 66 -13.43 21.56 7.72
N VAL A 67 -13.74 20.26 7.61
CA VAL A 67 -14.85 19.68 8.37
C VAL A 67 -14.38 19.26 9.77
N ILE A 68 -14.78 20.03 10.79
CA ILE A 68 -14.71 19.62 12.20
C ILE A 68 -15.84 18.58 12.40
N ASN A 69 -15.48 17.33 12.72
CA ASN A 69 -16.34 16.12 12.81
C ASN A 69 -16.82 15.51 11.48
N PRO A 70 -15.94 14.91 10.65
CA PRO A 70 -16.40 14.02 9.61
C PRO A 70 -17.04 12.75 10.22
N PRO A 71 -18.08 12.18 9.59
CA PRO A 71 -18.56 10.84 9.95
C PRO A 71 -17.41 9.83 9.83
N ASP A 72 -17.37 8.86 10.75
CA ASP A 72 -16.33 7.83 10.76
C ASP A 72 -16.53 6.89 9.58
N ASP A 73 -15.84 7.19 8.48
CA ASP A 73 -15.87 6.42 7.22
C ASP A 73 -14.63 5.53 7.09
N ARG A 74 -13.96 5.22 8.23
CA ARG A 74 -12.87 4.26 8.22
C ARG A 74 -13.43 2.90 7.82
N PRO A 75 -12.79 2.19 6.88
CA PRO A 75 -13.24 0.86 6.52
C PRO A 75 -13.18 -0.03 7.77
N GLU A 76 -14.31 -0.65 8.11
CA GLU A 76 -14.33 -1.65 9.17
C GLU A 76 -13.35 -2.77 8.77
N ARG A 77 -12.31 -2.95 9.58
CA ARG A 77 -11.36 -4.04 9.37
C ARG A 77 -12.12 -5.36 9.54
N ILE A 78 -12.26 -6.12 8.46
CA ILE A 78 -12.78 -7.48 8.51
C ILE A 78 -11.83 -8.33 9.36
N ARG A 79 -12.38 -9.03 10.36
CA ARG A 79 -11.57 -9.97 11.17
C ARG A 79 -10.96 -11.02 10.27
N GLY A 80 -9.64 -11.16 10.33
CA GLY A 80 -8.87 -12.03 9.47
C GLY A 80 -7.94 -12.96 10.24
N GLN A 81 -7.05 -13.61 9.50
CA GLN A 81 -6.06 -14.54 10.04
C GLN A 81 -5.20 -13.92 11.16
N VAL A 82 -4.89 -12.62 11.06
CA VAL A 82 -4.13 -11.88 12.07
C VAL A 82 -4.88 -11.79 13.41
N ASP A 83 -6.21 -11.65 13.38
CA ASP A 83 -7.02 -11.61 14.61
C ASP A 83 -7.13 -13.00 15.26
N ALA A 84 -7.18 -14.05 14.43
CA ALA A 84 -7.10 -15.43 14.91
C ALA A 84 -5.73 -15.73 15.53
N MET A 85 -4.64 -15.19 14.96
CA MET A 85 -3.29 -15.30 15.52
C MET A 85 -3.19 -14.60 16.87
N GLU A 86 -3.67 -13.37 16.99
CA GLU A 86 -3.63 -12.62 18.26
C GLU A 86 -4.47 -13.29 19.36
N ALA A 87 -5.62 -13.86 19.00
CA ALA A 87 -6.45 -14.62 19.94
C ALA A 87 -5.80 -15.96 20.35
N ALA A 88 -5.13 -16.65 19.42
CA ALA A 88 -4.45 -17.92 19.68
C ALA A 88 -3.17 -17.74 20.49
N ASP A 89 -2.42 -16.66 20.27
CA ASP A 89 -1.23 -16.31 21.06
C ASP A 89 -1.57 -16.16 22.54
N ARG A 90 -2.73 -15.55 22.82
CA ARG A 90 -3.24 -15.36 24.18
C ARG A 90 -3.73 -16.66 24.86
N ALA A 91 -4.02 -17.72 24.10
CA ALA A 91 -4.62 -18.97 24.60
C ALA A 91 -3.69 -20.19 24.60
N THR A 92 -2.68 -20.21 23.73
CA THR A 92 -1.88 -21.42 23.44
C THR A 92 -0.39 -21.17 23.26
N GLY A 93 0.04 -19.90 23.23
CA GLY A 93 1.42 -19.49 22.99
C GLY A 93 1.85 -19.61 21.52
N TYR A 94 2.67 -18.66 21.08
CA TYR A 94 3.29 -18.57 19.76
C TYR A 94 3.82 -19.90 19.19
N ASP A 95 4.40 -20.76 20.04
CA ASP A 95 5.05 -22.01 19.61
C ASP A 95 4.08 -23.02 18.99
N ALA A 96 2.87 -23.18 19.55
CA ALA A 96 1.89 -24.13 19.06
C ALA A 96 1.31 -23.70 17.69
N PHE A 97 1.15 -22.39 17.50
CA PHE A 97 0.75 -21.83 16.21
C PHE A 97 1.84 -22.05 15.16
N MET A 98 3.10 -21.73 15.48
CA MET A 98 4.21 -21.88 14.55
C MET A 98 4.41 -23.33 14.11
N GLN A 99 4.30 -24.29 15.03
CA GLN A 99 4.37 -25.72 14.70
C GLN A 99 3.25 -26.14 13.74
N LYS A 100 2.01 -25.67 13.97
CA LYS A 100 0.87 -25.96 13.10
C LYS A 100 1.01 -25.32 11.71
N ALA A 101 1.45 -24.08 11.64
CA ALA A 101 1.66 -23.36 10.39
C ALA A 101 2.78 -23.99 9.56
N LEU A 102 3.88 -24.37 10.19
CA LEU A 102 5.00 -25.06 9.54
C LEU A 102 4.57 -26.45 9.04
N ALA A 103 3.81 -27.21 9.81
CA ALA A 103 3.26 -28.49 9.36
C ALA A 103 2.32 -28.34 8.15
N GLN A 104 1.47 -27.31 8.13
CA GLN A 104 0.61 -27.03 6.96
C GLN A 104 1.41 -26.63 5.71
N ALA A 105 2.58 -26.01 5.90
CA ALA A 105 3.51 -25.65 4.84
C ALA A 105 4.45 -26.82 4.44
N GLY A 106 4.25 -28.03 4.98
CA GLY A 106 5.05 -29.22 4.66
C GLY A 106 6.34 -29.37 5.45
N TYR A 107 6.54 -28.60 6.53
CA TYR A 107 7.71 -28.71 7.38
C TYR A 107 7.41 -29.52 8.65
N THR A 108 8.25 -30.51 8.93
CA THR A 108 8.22 -31.26 10.19
C THR A 108 9.47 -30.93 11.01
N SER A 109 9.31 -30.68 12.30
CA SER A 109 10.44 -30.51 13.22
C SER A 109 10.81 -31.85 13.87
N ASP A 110 12.08 -32.26 13.76
CA ASP A 110 12.65 -33.39 14.51
C ASP A 110 13.70 -32.90 15.53
N GLN A 111 14.33 -33.83 16.25
CA GLN A 111 15.38 -33.52 17.24
C GLN A 111 16.64 -32.87 16.66
N HIS A 112 16.75 -32.75 15.33
CA HIS A 112 17.86 -32.15 14.60
C HIS A 112 17.48 -30.85 13.88
N GLY A 113 16.21 -30.41 13.94
CA GLY A 113 15.74 -29.14 13.41
C GLY A 113 14.52 -29.25 12.49
N LEU A 114 14.22 -28.16 11.77
CA LEU A 114 13.13 -28.10 10.78
C LEU A 114 13.56 -28.78 9.49
N ARG A 115 12.73 -29.70 8.99
CA ARG A 115 12.97 -30.43 7.75
C ARG A 115 11.74 -30.35 6.84
N GLU A 116 11.95 -30.13 5.56
CA GLU A 116 10.91 -30.20 4.54
C GLU A 116 10.53 -31.68 4.33
N SER A 117 9.22 -31.96 4.28
CA SER A 117 8.66 -33.30 4.10
C SER A 117 8.65 -33.73 2.63
#